data_AF-A0A917UIA1-F1
#
_entry.id   AF-A0A917UIA1-F1
#
_cell.length_a   1.000
_cell.length_b   1.000
_cell.length_c   1.000
_cell.angle_alpha   90.00
_cell.angle_beta   90.00
_cell.angle_gamma   90.00
#
_symmetry.space_group_name_H-M   'P 1'
#
loop_
_entity.id
_entity.type
_entity.pdbx_description
1 polymer ?
#
loop_
_entity_poly.entity_id
_entity_poly.type
_entity_poly.pdbx_seq_one_letter_code
_entity_poly.pdbx_strand_id
1 'polypeptide(L)'
;MATRRKRSHELDAAERNAMPDSAYAFPRQRKEPLNDASHVRNAIARFDQVRDASDAERQEAFRRIRRAAARFDVEMDADRWQDLGKPSASMKSSDKARSRDQLYAEAKRRNIRGRSSMTKDQLAKALNR
;
A
#
# COMPACT_ATOMS: atom_id res chain seq x y z
N MET A 1 36.56 -0.81 -5.61
CA MET A 1 35.43 0.14 -5.74
C MET A 1 34.18 -0.66 -6.09
N ALA A 2 33.20 -0.74 -5.19
CA ALA A 2 31.98 -1.51 -5.43
C ALA A 2 31.09 -0.76 -6.44
N THR A 3 30.92 -1.31 -7.63
CA THR A 3 29.93 -0.83 -8.61
C THR A 3 28.54 -1.03 -8.00
N ARG A 4 27.95 0.05 -7.50
CA ARG A 4 26.54 0.10 -7.10
C ARG A 4 25.72 -0.29 -8.33
N ARG A 5 25.18 -1.51 -8.37
CA ARG A 5 24.13 -1.88 -9.32
C ARG A 5 23.01 -0.85 -9.13
N LYS A 6 22.93 0.16 -10.01
CA LYS A 6 21.85 1.14 -10.04
C LYS A 6 20.60 0.28 -10.22
N ARG A 7 19.78 0.13 -9.16
CA ARG A 7 18.47 -0.51 -9.28
C ARG A 7 17.78 0.28 -10.38
N SER A 8 17.31 -0.38 -11.43
CA SER A 8 16.86 0.19 -12.71
C SER A 8 15.75 1.27 -12.60
N HIS A 9 15.32 1.60 -11.40
CA HIS A 9 14.27 2.57 -11.08
C HIS A 9 14.69 3.59 -10.00
N GLU A 10 15.94 3.63 -9.54
CA GLU A 10 16.41 4.69 -8.64
C GLU A 10 17.06 5.82 -9.45
N LEU A 11 16.42 7.00 -9.46
CA LEU A 11 17.05 8.23 -9.91
C LEU A 11 18.18 8.61 -8.95
N ASP A 12 19.35 8.97 -9.50
CA ASP A 12 20.41 9.54 -8.68
C ASP A 12 20.07 10.98 -8.25
N ALA A 13 20.90 11.57 -7.38
CA ALA A 13 20.66 12.91 -6.85
C ALA A 13 20.74 14.00 -7.93
N ALA A 14 21.58 13.83 -8.94
CA ALA A 14 21.73 14.79 -10.02
C ALA A 14 20.51 14.76 -10.96
N GLU A 15 20.05 13.56 -11.32
CA GLU A 15 18.84 13.35 -12.11
C GLU A 15 17.61 13.94 -11.41
N ARG A 16 17.44 13.70 -10.10
CA ARG A 16 16.36 14.34 -9.33
C ARG A 16 16.48 15.85 -9.33
N ASN A 17 17.68 16.41 -9.14
CA ASN A 17 17.87 17.86 -9.08
C ASN A 17 17.55 18.56 -10.41
N ALA A 18 17.85 17.93 -11.54
CA ALA A 18 17.56 18.46 -12.87
C ALA A 18 16.08 18.36 -13.28
N MET A 19 15.28 17.56 -12.57
CA MET A 19 13.86 17.40 -12.90
C MET A 19 13.03 18.62 -12.54
N PRO A 20 12.10 19.02 -13.43
CA PRO A 20 11.16 20.08 -13.12
C PRO A 20 10.20 19.63 -12.02
N ASP A 21 9.67 20.61 -11.29
CA ASP A 21 8.65 20.43 -10.26
C ASP A 21 7.42 19.64 -10.75
N SER A 22 7.08 19.76 -12.04
CA SER A 22 6.01 19.02 -12.69
C SER A 22 6.23 17.51 -12.79
N ALA A 23 7.47 17.03 -12.59
CA ALA A 23 7.79 15.62 -12.56
C ALA A 23 7.46 14.93 -11.22
N TYR A 24 7.05 15.70 -10.21
CA TYR A 24 6.69 15.20 -8.88
C TYR A 24 5.19 15.27 -8.64
N ALA A 25 4.64 14.29 -7.93
CA ALA A 25 3.26 14.37 -7.46
C ALA A 25 3.09 15.50 -6.43
N PHE A 26 4.11 15.67 -5.58
CA PHE A 26 4.19 16.70 -4.53
C PHE A 26 5.40 17.62 -4.80
N PRO A 27 5.26 18.68 -5.63
CA PRO A 27 6.39 19.48 -6.09
C PRO A 27 7.13 20.20 -4.95
N ARG A 28 6.38 20.79 -4.01
CA ARG A 28 6.96 21.53 -2.89
C ARG A 28 7.83 20.66 -1.99
N GLN A 29 7.47 19.39 -1.86
CA GLN A 29 8.24 18.42 -1.08
C GLN A 29 9.22 17.61 -1.94
N ARG A 30 9.19 17.78 -3.28
CA ARG A 30 9.88 16.94 -4.28
C ARG A 30 9.75 15.43 -3.97
N LYS A 31 8.55 15.03 -3.53
CA LYS A 31 8.19 13.65 -3.16
C LYS A 31 7.40 12.99 -4.28
N GLU A 32 7.52 11.67 -4.35
CA GLU A 32 6.82 10.83 -5.33
C GLU A 32 7.07 11.28 -6.78
N PRO A 33 8.30 11.08 -7.32
CA PRO A 33 8.56 11.32 -8.73
C PRO A 33 7.61 10.47 -9.59
N LEU A 34 7.31 10.94 -10.80
CA LEU A 34 6.34 10.34 -11.73
C LEU A 34 6.96 10.11 -13.12
N ASN A 35 8.25 9.82 -13.17
CA ASN A 35 9.02 9.75 -14.43
C ASN A 35 8.93 8.39 -15.14
N ASP A 36 8.47 7.34 -14.47
CA ASP A 36 8.24 6.02 -15.05
C ASP A 36 7.12 5.26 -14.31
N ALA A 37 6.71 4.12 -14.89
CA ALA A 37 5.62 3.30 -14.35
C ALA A 37 5.86 2.81 -12.91
N SER A 38 7.11 2.46 -12.57
CA SER A 38 7.46 1.97 -11.23
C SER A 38 7.29 3.08 -10.19
N HIS A 39 7.74 4.28 -10.54
CA HIS A 39 7.56 5.47 -9.73
C HIS A 39 6.09 5.85 -9.56
N VAL A 40 5.28 5.78 -10.62
CA VAL A 40 3.83 6.03 -10.53
C VAL A 40 3.14 5.02 -9.59
N ARG A 41 3.44 3.72 -9.70
CA ARG A 41 2.88 2.70 -8.79
C ARG A 41 3.27 2.96 -7.34
N ASN A 42 4.53 3.35 -7.11
CA ASN A 42 4.99 3.72 -5.77
C ASN A 42 4.25 4.95 -5.23
N ALA A 43 4.06 5.97 -6.06
CA ALA A 43 3.32 7.18 -5.72
C ALA A 43 1.87 6.89 -5.33
N ILE A 44 1.20 6.00 -6.07
CA ILE A 44 -0.15 5.51 -5.75
C ILE A 44 -0.16 4.81 -4.39
N ALA A 45 0.79 3.90 -4.16
CA ALA A 45 0.84 3.06 -2.95
C ALA A 45 1.23 3.83 -1.69
N ARG A 46 1.98 4.93 -1.81
CA ARG A 46 2.49 5.73 -0.68
C ARG A 46 1.84 7.10 -0.54
N PHE A 47 0.77 7.34 -1.30
CA PHE A 47 0.10 8.63 -1.36
C PHE A 47 -0.32 9.17 0.02
N ASP A 48 -0.74 8.28 0.92
CA ASP A 48 -1.18 8.61 2.28
C ASP A 48 -0.01 8.93 3.24
N GLN A 49 1.21 8.47 2.93
CA GLN A 49 2.41 8.65 3.75
C GLN A 49 2.94 10.10 3.70
N VAL A 50 2.55 10.88 2.69
CA VAL A 50 2.91 12.30 2.61
C VAL A 50 1.98 13.09 3.54
N ARG A 51 2.35 13.18 4.82
CA ARG A 51 1.53 13.83 5.87
C ARG A 51 1.55 15.36 5.80
N ASP A 52 2.58 15.94 5.19
CA ASP A 52 2.83 17.39 5.17
C ASP A 52 2.07 18.12 4.03
N ALA A 53 1.15 17.43 3.34
CA ALA A 53 0.38 17.97 2.24
C ALA A 53 -1.06 18.29 2.67
N SER A 54 -1.50 19.50 2.33
CA SER A 54 -2.90 19.93 2.44
C SER A 54 -3.81 19.16 1.48
N ASP A 55 -5.12 19.17 1.74
CA ASP A 55 -6.11 18.49 0.88
C ASP A 55 -6.09 19.03 -0.56
N ALA A 56 -5.83 20.32 -0.74
CA ALA A 56 -5.67 20.93 -2.06
C ALA A 56 -4.42 20.37 -2.79
N GLU A 57 -3.29 20.28 -2.09
CA GLU A 57 -2.06 19.68 -2.63
C GLU A 57 -2.26 18.19 -2.96
N ARG A 58 -3.00 17.45 -2.13
CA ARG A 58 -3.35 16.05 -2.38
C ARG A 58 -4.25 15.93 -3.62
N GLN A 59 -5.26 16.77 -3.75
CA GLN A 59 -6.11 16.74 -4.94
C GLN A 59 -5.31 17.03 -6.21
N GLU A 60 -4.38 17.99 -6.17
CA GLU A 60 -3.52 18.29 -7.32
C GLU A 60 -2.53 17.17 -7.61
N ALA A 61 -1.91 16.58 -6.58
CA ALA A 61 -1.04 15.43 -6.69
C ALA A 61 -1.75 14.22 -7.32
N PHE A 62 -2.99 13.96 -6.92
CA PHE A 62 -3.83 12.92 -7.52
C PHE A 62 -4.06 13.15 -9.02
N ARG A 63 -4.34 14.38 -9.45
CA ARG A 63 -4.47 14.72 -10.89
C ARG A 63 -3.17 14.46 -11.65
N ARG A 64 -2.01 14.79 -11.06
CA ARG A 64 -0.69 14.52 -11.65
C ARG A 64 -0.44 13.02 -11.79
N ILE A 65 -0.71 12.25 -10.72
CA ILE A 65 -0.57 10.79 -10.71
C ILE A 65 -1.47 10.17 -11.77
N ARG A 66 -2.74 10.58 -11.87
CA ARG A 66 -3.68 10.07 -12.89
C ARG A 66 -3.17 10.31 -14.32
N ARG A 67 -2.62 11.50 -14.59
CA ARG A 67 -2.03 11.82 -15.89
C ARG A 67 -0.79 10.96 -16.17
N ALA A 68 0.07 10.77 -15.18
CA ALA A 68 1.26 9.93 -15.31
C ALA A 68 0.89 8.45 -15.49
N ALA A 69 -0.10 7.97 -14.75
CA ALA A 69 -0.62 6.61 -14.85
C ALA A 69 -1.13 6.31 -16.27
N ALA A 70 -1.92 7.22 -16.85
CA ALA A 70 -2.35 7.10 -18.24
C ALA A 70 -1.19 7.12 -19.25
N ARG A 71 -0.13 7.90 -18.97
CA ARG A 71 1.06 7.98 -19.84
C ARG A 71 1.92 6.72 -19.79
N PHE A 72 2.01 6.08 -18.63
CA PHE A 72 2.87 4.93 -18.37
C PHE A 72 2.13 3.59 -18.30
N ASP A 73 0.85 3.58 -18.69
CA ASP A 73 -0.01 2.40 -18.69
C ASP A 73 -0.06 1.70 -17.32
N VAL A 74 -0.26 2.51 -16.27
CA VAL A 74 -0.46 2.03 -14.90
C VAL A 74 -1.95 2.08 -14.58
N GLU A 75 -2.50 0.93 -14.24
CA GLU A 75 -3.89 0.79 -13.79
C GLU A 75 -4.11 1.51 -12.44
N MET A 76 -5.19 2.28 -12.35
CA MET A 76 -5.54 3.04 -11.16
C MET A 76 -7.07 3.15 -11.05
N ASP A 77 -7.68 2.33 -10.19
CA ASP A 77 -9.13 2.29 -9.93
C ASP A 77 -9.63 3.32 -8.91
N ALA A 78 -8.81 4.32 -8.55
CA ALA A 78 -9.19 5.33 -7.59
C ALA A 78 -9.92 6.50 -8.27
N ASP A 79 -11.13 6.81 -7.82
CA ASP A 79 -11.91 7.96 -8.30
C ASP A 79 -11.45 9.29 -7.67
N ARG A 80 -10.93 9.24 -6.45
CA ARG A 80 -10.51 10.41 -5.66
C ARG A 80 -9.23 10.14 -4.88
N TRP A 81 -8.54 11.20 -4.48
CA TRP A 81 -7.26 11.10 -3.78
C TRP A 81 -7.35 10.33 -2.46
N GLN A 82 -8.50 10.37 -1.79
CA GLN A 82 -8.74 9.64 -0.53
C GLN A 82 -8.72 8.13 -0.71
N ASP A 83 -8.85 7.63 -1.94
CA ASP A 83 -8.83 6.20 -2.23
C ASP A 83 -7.43 5.69 -2.59
N LEU A 84 -6.45 6.60 -2.75
CA LEU A 84 -5.03 6.27 -2.89
C LEU A 84 -4.36 6.02 -1.53
N GLY A 85 -3.28 5.23 -1.54
CA GLY A 85 -2.39 5.02 -0.40
C GLY A 85 -2.98 4.23 0.77
N LYS A 86 -4.32 4.05 0.83
CA LYS A 86 -4.93 3.13 1.78
C LYS A 86 -4.25 1.78 1.61
N PRO A 87 -3.64 1.19 2.67
CA PRO A 87 -3.18 -0.18 2.59
C PRO A 87 -4.40 -0.96 2.13
N SER A 88 -4.30 -1.63 0.97
CA SER A 88 -5.39 -2.43 0.40
C SER A 88 -6.01 -3.16 1.57
N ALA A 89 -7.21 -2.74 1.98
CA ALA A 89 -7.83 -3.23 3.19
C ALA A 89 -7.78 -4.73 3.04
N SER A 90 -6.94 -5.37 3.84
CA SER A 90 -6.37 -6.68 3.53
C SER A 90 -7.48 -7.69 3.66
N MET A 91 -8.29 -7.80 2.61
CA MET A 91 -9.63 -8.37 2.60
C MET A 91 -10.54 -7.71 3.66
N LYS A 92 -11.80 -7.44 3.32
CA LYS A 92 -12.78 -7.12 4.36
C LYS A 92 -12.74 -8.24 5.40
N SER A 93 -12.62 -7.88 6.68
CA SER A 93 -12.62 -8.82 7.82
C SER A 93 -13.82 -9.80 7.81
N SER A 94 -14.87 -9.47 7.05
CA SER A 94 -16.07 -10.27 6.82
C SER A 94 -15.83 -11.60 6.09
N ASP A 95 -14.79 -11.71 5.25
CA ASP A 95 -14.57 -12.89 4.40
C ASP A 95 -13.45 -13.81 4.90
N LYS A 96 -12.76 -13.42 5.99
CA LYS A 96 -11.67 -14.21 6.54
C LYS A 96 -12.23 -15.28 7.47
N ALA A 97 -11.99 -16.55 7.14
CA ALA A 97 -12.19 -17.65 8.08
C ALA A 97 -11.60 -17.29 9.46
N ARG A 98 -12.43 -17.37 10.51
CA ARG A 98 -12.18 -16.91 11.90
C ARG A 98 -10.69 -17.02 12.26
N SER A 99 -10.09 -15.95 12.80
CA SER A 99 -8.66 -15.96 13.15
C SER A 99 -8.35 -17.03 14.19
N ARG A 100 -7.09 -17.47 14.30
CA ARG A 100 -6.67 -18.44 15.34
C ARG A 100 -7.09 -17.96 16.74
N ASP A 101 -6.97 -16.67 17.02
CA ASP A 101 -7.37 -16.09 18.31
C ASP A 101 -8.88 -16.15 18.55
N GLN A 102 -9.68 -15.88 17.51
CA GLN A 102 -11.14 -16.02 17.58
C GLN A 102 -11.55 -17.47 17.83
N LEU A 103 -10.94 -18.41 17.10
CA LEU A 103 -11.17 -19.84 17.28
C LEU A 103 -10.66 -20.33 18.65
N TYR A 104 -9.54 -19.81 19.14
CA TYR A 104 -9.01 -20.13 20.47
C TYR A 104 -9.92 -19.60 21.58
N ALA A 105 -10.40 -18.36 21.47
CA ALA A 105 -11.33 -17.76 22.42
C ALA A 105 -12.65 -18.55 22.48
N GLU A 106 -13.16 -18.97 21.33
CA GLU A 106 -14.36 -19.79 21.25
C GLU A 106 -14.12 -21.21 21.79
N ALA A 107 -12.99 -21.84 21.47
CA ALA A 107 -12.62 -23.15 22.01
C ALA A 107 -12.40 -23.11 23.53
N LYS A 108 -11.91 -21.98 24.07
CA LYS A 108 -11.83 -21.73 25.51
C LYS A 108 -13.22 -21.62 26.14
N ARG A 109 -14.14 -20.86 25.52
CA ARG A 109 -15.54 -20.76 25.98
C ARG A 109 -16.26 -22.10 25.97
N ARG A 110 -16.00 -22.95 24.96
CA ARG A 110 -16.55 -24.31 24.85
C ARG A 110 -15.76 -25.38 25.58
N ASN A 111 -14.74 -24.99 26.35
CA ASN A 111 -13.92 -25.88 27.17
C ASN A 111 -13.27 -27.06 26.40
N ILE A 112 -12.91 -26.84 25.13
CA ILE A 112 -12.26 -27.86 24.30
C ILE A 112 -10.88 -28.19 24.88
N ARG A 113 -10.66 -29.48 25.18
CA ARG A 113 -9.41 -30.00 25.74
C ARG A 113 -8.33 -30.02 24.66
N GLY A 114 -7.10 -29.66 25.01
CA GLY A 114 -5.98 -29.59 24.05
C GLY A 114 -5.98 -28.38 23.11
N ARG A 115 -6.93 -27.44 23.27
CA ARG A 115 -7.05 -26.19 22.48
C ARG A 115 -5.73 -25.41 22.32
N SER A 116 -4.87 -25.40 23.33
CA SER A 116 -3.59 -24.67 23.31
C SER A 116 -2.54 -25.32 22.41
N SER A 117 -2.67 -26.62 22.14
CA SER A 117 -1.80 -27.38 21.23
C SER A 117 -2.35 -27.46 19.80
N MET A 118 -3.59 -27.03 19.56
CA MET A 118 -4.25 -27.15 18.26
C MET A 118 -3.82 -26.03 17.30
N THR A 119 -3.68 -26.34 16.02
CA THR A 119 -3.50 -25.38 14.92
C THR A 119 -4.82 -24.66 14.60
N LYS A 120 -4.78 -23.61 13.76
CA LYS A 120 -5.98 -22.87 13.35
C LYS A 120 -7.06 -23.80 12.77
N ASP A 121 -6.66 -24.72 11.90
CA ASP A 121 -7.58 -25.68 11.27
C ASP A 121 -8.10 -26.73 12.25
N GLN A 122 -7.27 -27.17 13.20
CA GLN A 122 -7.70 -28.09 14.25
C GLN A 122 -8.71 -27.42 15.20
N LEU A 123 -8.51 -26.15 15.55
CA LEU A 123 -9.47 -25.37 16.33
C LEU A 123 -10.79 -25.18 15.57
N ALA A 124 -10.73 -24.86 14.27
CA ALA A 124 -11.92 -24.72 13.43
C ALA A 124 -12.72 -26.03 13.34
N LYS A 125 -12.03 -27.16 13.11
CA LYS A 125 -12.66 -28.50 13.08
C LYS A 125 -13.24 -28.91 14.43
N ALA A 126 -12.57 -28.59 15.53
CA ALA A 126 -13.03 -28.92 16.88
C ALA A 126 -14.27 -28.10 17.31
N LEU A 127 -14.47 -26.91 16.74
CA LEU A 127 -15.61 -26.04 17.01
C LEU A 127 -16.86 -26.36 16.20
N ASN A 128 -16.72 -27.11 15.11
CA ASN A 128 -17.81 -27.49 14.21
C ASN A 128 -18.39 -28.89 14.50
N ARG A 129 -18.07 -29.45 15.67
CA ARG A 129 -18.58 -30.73 16.19
C ARG A 129 -19.66 -30.52 17.25
#